data_AF-A0A8H2WRP6-F1
#
_entry.id   AF-A0A8H2WRP6-F1
#
_cell.length_a   1.000
_cell.length_b   1.000
_cell.length_c   1.000
_cell.angle_alpha   90.00
_cell.angle_beta   90.00
_cell.angle_gamma   90.00
#
_symmetry.space_group_name_H-M   'P 1'
#
loop_
_entity.id
_entity.type
_entity.pdbx_description
1 polymer ?
#
loop_
_entity_poly.entity_id
_entity_poly.type
_entity_poly.pdbx_seq_one_letter_code
_entity_poly.pdbx_strand_id
1 'polypeptide(L)'
;MTEQVGQWVQARRNNLLEAPGNNSLAAFFIGINDTSDVKGWTNITDWMAFWGREMDSYFAAVQQVYNTGLRSFLFLNVPTRDRSPGSIGRPDVANQIAQVRNFNSLLEQRVNTFRASRNDTSVILFDTNKLMDEILDNPRQFGFTNVTGFCRCSDPGYFWYDSGHITERVHRLVADGVLSELEGLA
;
A
#
# COMPACT_ATOMS: atom_id res chain seq x y z
N MET A 1 -7.66 -2.83 -9.33
CA MET A 1 -8.11 -1.59 -8.65
C MET A 1 -9.21 -0.86 -9.42
N THR A 2 -9.00 -0.57 -10.72
CA THR A 2 -9.91 0.22 -11.57
C THR A 2 -11.36 -0.29 -11.55
N GLU A 3 -11.56 -1.60 -11.59
CA GLU A 3 -12.90 -2.22 -11.51
C GLU A 3 -13.56 -2.00 -10.14
N GLN A 4 -12.83 -2.12 -9.03
CA GLN A 4 -13.37 -1.88 -7.69
C GLN A 4 -13.83 -0.43 -7.53
N VAL A 5 -13.03 0.52 -8.02
CA VAL A 5 -13.42 1.94 -8.06
C VAL A 5 -14.63 2.15 -8.96
N GLY A 6 -14.67 1.52 -10.14
CA GLY A 6 -15.80 1.58 -11.06
C GLY A 6 -17.10 1.09 -10.43
N GLN A 7 -17.06 -0.06 -9.76
CA GLN A 7 -18.20 -0.63 -9.02
C GLN A 7 -18.66 0.29 -7.90
N TRP A 8 -17.72 0.83 -7.10
CA TRP A 8 -18.06 1.74 -6.01
C TRP A 8 -18.69 3.04 -6.53
N VAL A 9 -18.12 3.66 -7.57
CA VAL A 9 -18.68 4.86 -8.22
C VAL A 9 -20.06 4.58 -8.80
N GLN A 10 -20.25 3.42 -9.44
CA GLN A 10 -21.55 3.01 -9.97
C GLN A 10 -22.58 2.83 -8.86
N ALA A 11 -22.23 2.13 -7.77
CA ALA A 11 -23.11 1.95 -6.62
C ALA A 11 -23.50 3.30 -6.00
N ARG A 12 -22.56 4.24 -5.89
CA ARG A 12 -22.81 5.61 -5.43
C ARG A 12 -23.76 6.38 -6.35
N ARG A 13 -23.57 6.30 -7.68
CA ARG A 13 -24.46 6.93 -8.68
C ARG A 13 -25.87 6.35 -8.68
N ASN A 14 -25.98 5.06 -8.41
CA ASN A 14 -27.26 4.35 -8.29
C ASN A 14 -27.92 4.55 -6.91
N ASN A 15 -27.36 5.40 -6.04
CA ASN A 15 -27.85 5.65 -4.68
C ASN A 15 -27.96 4.38 -3.81
N LEU A 16 -27.10 3.39 -4.06
CA LEU A 16 -27.01 2.16 -3.25
C LEU A 16 -26.12 2.33 -2.02
N LEU A 17 -25.36 3.42 -1.97
CA LEU A 17 -24.46 3.79 -0.88
C LEU A 17 -24.77 5.21 -0.43
N GLU A 18 -24.60 5.48 0.86
CA GLU A 18 -24.65 6.84 1.38
C GLU A 18 -23.60 7.72 0.68
N ALA A 19 -23.93 9.00 0.53
CA ALA A 19 -22.97 9.96 -0.01
C ALA A 19 -21.77 10.06 0.93
N PRO A 20 -20.52 9.98 0.43
CA PRO A 20 -19.37 10.26 1.27
C PRO A 20 -19.46 11.70 1.76
N GLY A 21 -19.62 11.87 3.06
CA GLY A 21 -19.60 13.17 3.72
C GLY A 21 -18.16 13.62 4.02
N ASN A 22 -18.02 14.77 4.67
CA ASN A 22 -16.71 15.30 5.07
C ASN A 22 -15.93 14.38 6.03
N ASN A 23 -16.61 13.39 6.62
CA ASN A 23 -16.02 12.40 7.54
C ASN A 23 -15.64 11.08 6.84
N SER A 24 -15.74 11.00 5.51
CA SER A 24 -15.37 9.80 4.74
C SER A 24 -13.93 9.87 4.25
N LEU A 25 -13.21 8.76 4.38
CA LEU A 25 -11.83 8.57 3.92
C LEU A 25 -11.78 7.50 2.82
N ALA A 26 -11.16 7.81 1.68
CA ALA A 26 -10.82 6.80 0.69
C ALA A 26 -9.38 6.32 0.91
N ALA A 27 -9.21 5.05 1.28
CA ALA A 27 -7.91 4.44 1.47
C ALA A 27 -7.52 3.56 0.27
N PHE A 28 -6.32 3.75 -0.25
CA PHE A 28 -5.76 2.96 -1.35
C PHE A 28 -4.52 2.22 -0.88
N PHE A 29 -4.62 0.90 -0.81
CA PHE A 29 -3.51 0.02 -0.47
C PHE A 29 -3.43 -1.11 -1.50
N ILE A 30 -2.64 -0.89 -2.56
CA ILE A 30 -2.61 -1.76 -3.74
C ILE A 30 -1.25 -1.62 -4.47
N GLY A 31 -0.89 -2.62 -5.27
CA GLY A 31 0.43 -2.74 -5.93
C GLY A 31 1.28 -3.91 -5.42
N ILE A 32 0.90 -4.50 -4.28
CA ILE A 32 1.60 -5.61 -3.63
C ILE A 32 1.64 -6.86 -4.52
N ASN A 33 0.53 -7.18 -5.20
CA ASN A 33 0.45 -8.32 -6.09
C ASN A 33 1.17 -8.02 -7.42
N ASP A 34 0.97 -6.83 -7.98
CA ASP A 34 1.56 -6.39 -9.24
C ASP A 34 3.09 -6.46 -9.18
N THR A 35 3.70 -5.90 -8.13
CA THR A 35 5.15 -5.97 -7.89
C THR A 35 5.63 -7.40 -7.61
N SER A 36 4.77 -8.28 -7.10
CA SER A 36 5.08 -9.70 -6.88
C SER A 36 5.03 -10.52 -8.17
N ASP A 37 4.10 -10.23 -9.07
CA ASP A 37 3.88 -10.99 -10.29
C ASP A 37 5.00 -10.75 -11.31
N VAL A 38 5.57 -9.54 -11.32
CA VAL A 38 6.64 -9.16 -12.25
C VAL A 38 8.04 -9.51 -11.76
N LYS A 39 8.20 -10.03 -10.54
CA LYS A 39 9.53 -10.27 -9.95
C LYS A 39 10.39 -11.24 -10.77
N GLY A 40 9.77 -12.19 -11.45
CA GLY A 40 10.46 -13.16 -12.33
C GLY A 40 10.63 -12.70 -13.77
N TRP A 41 10.16 -11.50 -14.14
CA TRP A 41 10.22 -11.02 -15.52
C TRP A 41 11.59 -10.45 -15.84
N THR A 42 12.12 -10.80 -17.01
CA THR A 42 13.46 -10.39 -17.48
C THR A 42 13.43 -9.61 -18.79
N ASN A 43 12.26 -9.46 -19.39
CA ASN A 43 12.06 -8.86 -20.72
C ASN A 43 11.64 -7.38 -20.65
N ILE A 44 11.40 -6.82 -19.47
CA ILE A 44 11.11 -5.39 -19.30
C ILE A 44 12.43 -4.64 -19.15
N THR A 45 12.67 -3.69 -20.05
CA THR A 45 13.90 -2.89 -20.08
C THR A 45 13.72 -1.49 -19.50
N ASP A 46 12.50 -0.95 -19.54
CA ASP A 46 12.14 0.35 -18.97
C ASP A 46 11.03 0.20 -17.91
N TRP A 47 11.46 -0.07 -16.69
CA TRP A 47 10.56 -0.24 -15.55
C TRP A 47 9.87 1.06 -15.13
N MET A 48 10.50 2.21 -15.33
CA MET A 48 9.89 3.50 -14.97
C MET A 48 8.74 3.83 -15.92
N ALA A 49 8.90 3.59 -17.22
CA ALA A 49 7.80 3.72 -18.17
C ALA A 49 6.69 2.68 -17.93
N PHE A 50 7.06 1.43 -17.59
CA PHE A 50 6.10 0.38 -17.25
C PHE A 50 5.22 0.79 -16.07
N TRP A 51 5.83 1.13 -14.92
CA TRP A 51 5.10 1.55 -13.73
C TRP A 51 4.43 2.92 -13.92
N GLY A 52 4.97 3.78 -14.78
CA GLY A 52 4.34 5.05 -15.15
C GLY A 52 2.93 4.86 -15.71
N ARG A 53 2.72 3.85 -16.58
CA ARG A 53 1.40 3.51 -17.14
C ARG A 53 0.44 2.95 -16.09
N GLU A 54 0.97 2.13 -15.17
CA GLU A 54 0.19 1.64 -14.03
C GLU A 54 -0.28 2.83 -13.17
N MET A 55 0.62 3.78 -12.90
CA MET A 55 0.29 4.99 -12.14
C MET A 55 -0.69 5.92 -12.86
N ASP A 56 -0.66 5.99 -14.19
CA ASP A 56 -1.68 6.72 -14.95
C ASP A 56 -3.07 6.10 -14.73
N SER A 57 -3.17 4.77 -14.80
CA SER A 57 -4.41 4.04 -14.50
C SER A 57 -4.81 4.20 -13.04
N TYR A 58 -3.84 4.20 -12.14
CA TYR A 58 -4.05 4.36 -10.71
C TYR A 58 -4.72 5.70 -10.41
N PHE A 59 -4.10 6.79 -10.86
CA PHE A 59 -4.58 8.14 -10.56
C PHE A 59 -5.81 8.54 -11.37
N ALA A 60 -6.06 7.90 -12.52
CA ALA A 60 -7.36 7.99 -13.20
C ALA A 60 -8.49 7.42 -12.33
N ALA A 61 -8.25 6.34 -11.58
CA ALA A 61 -9.24 5.81 -10.64
C ALA A 61 -9.41 6.70 -9.40
N VAL A 62 -8.31 7.21 -8.83
CA VAL A 62 -8.35 8.21 -7.74
C VAL A 62 -9.18 9.43 -8.16
N GLN A 63 -8.98 9.92 -9.39
CA GLN A 63 -9.77 11.03 -9.94
C GLN A 63 -11.27 10.72 -9.99
N GLN A 64 -11.66 9.49 -10.34
CA GLN A 64 -13.06 9.10 -10.34
C GLN A 64 -13.66 9.14 -8.94
N VAL A 65 -12.91 8.74 -7.91
CA VAL A 65 -13.34 8.86 -6.51
C VAL A 65 -13.48 10.32 -6.10
N TYR A 66 -12.50 11.16 -6.41
CA TYR A 66 -12.57 12.61 -6.15
C TYR A 66 -13.80 13.28 -6.80
N ASN A 67 -14.16 12.87 -8.01
CA ASN A 67 -15.32 13.38 -8.73
C ASN A 67 -16.67 13.04 -8.06
N THR A 68 -16.69 12.16 -7.05
CA THR A 68 -17.91 11.86 -6.27
C THR A 68 -18.18 12.85 -5.14
N GLY A 69 -17.25 13.78 -4.88
CA GLY A 69 -17.33 14.73 -3.76
C GLY A 69 -16.43 14.36 -2.56
N LEU A 70 -15.79 13.19 -2.57
CA LEU A 70 -14.86 12.77 -1.53
C LEU A 70 -13.58 13.65 -1.52
N ARG A 71 -13.12 14.05 -0.33
CA ARG A 71 -12.00 15.00 -0.16
C ARG A 71 -10.84 14.52 0.72
N SER A 72 -11.00 13.41 1.45
CA SER A 72 -9.94 12.84 2.29
C SER A 72 -9.40 11.57 1.67
N PHE A 73 -8.09 11.54 1.39
CA PHE A 73 -7.42 10.44 0.71
C PHE A 73 -6.25 9.93 1.54
N LEU A 74 -6.18 8.61 1.72
CA LEU A 74 -5.07 7.92 2.34
C LEU A 74 -4.47 6.95 1.32
N PHE A 75 -3.15 7.04 1.14
CA PHE A 75 -2.38 6.12 0.32
C PHE A 75 -1.42 5.35 1.22
N LEU A 76 -1.30 4.03 1.00
CA LEU A 76 -0.30 3.19 1.65
C LEU A 76 0.63 2.67 0.55
N ASN A 77 1.93 2.91 0.69
CA ASN A 77 2.90 2.39 -0.27
C ASN A 77 3.12 0.87 -0.09
N VAL A 78 3.70 0.23 -1.10
CA VAL A 78 3.91 -1.22 -1.09
C VAL A 78 4.92 -1.59 0.00
N PRO A 79 4.56 -2.45 0.96
CA PRO A 79 5.45 -2.85 2.04
C PRO A 79 6.67 -3.61 1.53
N THR A 80 7.69 -3.65 2.37
CA THR A 80 8.83 -4.53 2.14
C THR A 80 8.38 -6.00 2.15
N ARG A 81 8.97 -6.81 1.26
CA ARG A 81 8.54 -8.19 0.99
C ARG A 81 9.71 -9.15 0.78
N ASP A 82 10.91 -8.61 0.57
CA ASP A 82 12.14 -9.35 0.29
C ASP A 82 12.56 -10.25 1.46
N ARG A 83 12.19 -9.87 2.69
CA ARG A 83 12.40 -10.64 3.93
C ARG A 83 11.28 -11.62 4.28
N SER A 84 10.26 -11.75 3.43
CA SER A 84 9.19 -12.73 3.65
C SER A 84 9.69 -14.17 3.49
N PRO A 85 9.10 -15.16 4.17
CA PRO A 85 9.52 -16.55 4.06
C PRO A 85 9.46 -17.09 2.63
N GLY A 86 8.55 -16.56 1.81
CA GLY A 86 8.43 -16.90 0.39
C GLY A 86 9.45 -16.21 -0.53
N SER A 87 10.19 -15.22 -0.04
CA SER A 87 11.22 -14.47 -0.79
C SER A 87 12.65 -14.83 -0.38
N ILE A 88 12.87 -15.24 0.87
CA ILE A 88 14.20 -15.64 1.36
C ILE A 88 14.79 -16.75 0.49
N GLY A 89 16.01 -16.52 -0.01
CA GLY A 89 16.76 -17.48 -0.83
C GLY A 89 16.28 -17.60 -2.28
N ARG A 90 15.33 -16.77 -2.72
CA ARG A 90 14.85 -16.79 -4.11
C ARG A 90 15.74 -15.94 -5.02
N PRO A 91 16.03 -16.39 -6.26
CA PRO A 91 16.89 -15.65 -7.18
C PRO A 91 16.26 -14.36 -7.72
N ASP A 92 14.93 -14.25 -7.67
CA ASP A 92 14.14 -13.10 -8.15
C ASP A 92 13.97 -11.98 -7.10
N VAL A 93 14.50 -12.15 -5.88
CA VAL A 93 14.32 -11.19 -4.78
C VAL A 93 14.94 -9.83 -5.08
N ALA A 94 16.08 -9.79 -5.79
CA ALA A 94 16.72 -8.53 -6.18
C ALA A 94 15.82 -7.69 -7.10
N ASN A 95 15.14 -8.35 -8.04
CA ASN A 95 14.17 -7.66 -8.89
C ASN A 95 12.92 -7.26 -8.10
N GLN A 96 12.45 -8.09 -7.17
CA GLN A 96 11.34 -7.72 -6.28
C GLN A 96 11.63 -6.42 -5.51
N ILE A 97 12.82 -6.30 -4.90
CA ILE A 97 13.25 -5.08 -4.20
C ILE A 97 13.24 -3.87 -5.14
N ALA A 98 13.78 -4.03 -6.35
CA ALA A 98 13.83 -2.96 -7.34
C ALA A 98 12.43 -2.51 -7.76
N GLN A 99 11.49 -3.44 -7.98
CA GLN A 99 10.15 -3.11 -8.43
C GLN A 99 9.28 -2.48 -7.34
N VAL A 100 9.41 -2.93 -6.09
CA VAL A 100 8.77 -2.24 -4.95
C VAL A 100 9.28 -0.80 -4.84
N ARG A 101 10.60 -0.58 -4.97
CA ARG A 101 11.19 0.76 -4.95
C ARG A 101 10.68 1.65 -6.09
N ASN A 102 10.67 1.14 -7.32
CA ASN A 102 10.21 1.90 -8.49
C ASN A 102 8.72 2.27 -8.36
N PHE A 103 7.88 1.32 -7.96
CA PHE A 103 6.45 1.55 -7.73
C PHE A 103 6.23 2.61 -6.66
N ASN A 104 6.88 2.47 -5.50
CA ASN A 104 6.70 3.40 -4.37
C ASN A 104 7.19 4.81 -4.69
N SER A 105 8.31 4.94 -5.40
CA SER A 105 8.83 6.25 -5.84
C SER A 105 7.84 6.96 -6.77
N LEU A 106 7.27 6.24 -7.74
CA LEU A 106 6.28 6.82 -8.65
C LEU A 106 4.94 7.10 -7.95
N LEU A 107 4.51 6.23 -7.03
CA LEU A 107 3.33 6.48 -6.20
C LEU A 107 3.49 7.78 -5.40
N GLU A 108 4.61 7.95 -4.71
CA GLU A 108 4.91 9.17 -3.94
C GLU A 108 4.86 10.43 -4.82
N GLN A 109 5.52 10.40 -5.98
CA GLN A 109 5.50 11.52 -6.94
C GLN A 109 4.07 11.89 -7.37
N ARG A 110 3.24 10.89 -7.65
CA ARG A 110 1.85 11.10 -8.09
C ARG A 110 0.96 11.57 -6.95
N VAL A 111 1.14 11.06 -5.72
CA VAL A 111 0.45 11.57 -4.53
C VAL A 111 0.82 13.04 -4.30
N ASN A 112 2.09 13.40 -4.42
CA ASN A 112 2.57 14.78 -4.28
C ASN A 112 1.93 15.70 -5.32
N THR A 113 1.85 15.25 -6.57
CA THR A 113 1.20 16.00 -7.65
C THR A 113 -0.31 16.14 -7.41
N PHE A 114 -0.98 15.07 -6.97
CA PHE A 114 -2.41 15.07 -6.67
C PHE A 114 -2.74 16.06 -5.54
N ARG A 115 -1.94 16.04 -4.47
CA ARG A 115 -2.03 16.95 -3.33
C ARG A 115 -1.77 18.41 -3.74
N ALA A 116 -0.73 18.67 -4.52
CA ALA A 116 -0.39 20.03 -4.95
C ALA A 116 -1.43 20.65 -5.92
N SER A 117 -2.17 19.82 -6.66
CA SER A 117 -3.18 20.28 -7.63
C SER A 117 -4.58 20.48 -7.04
N ARG A 118 -4.80 20.18 -5.75
CA ARG A 118 -6.11 20.25 -5.08
C ARG A 118 -5.99 20.90 -3.70
N ASN A 119 -6.45 22.14 -3.60
CA ASN A 119 -6.49 22.87 -2.34
C ASN A 119 -7.66 22.47 -1.42
N ASP A 120 -8.62 21.70 -1.93
CA ASP A 120 -9.82 21.26 -1.23
C ASP A 120 -9.73 19.83 -0.69
N THR A 121 -8.54 19.20 -0.73
CA THR A 121 -8.33 17.82 -0.29
C THR A 121 -7.34 17.70 0.86
N SER A 122 -7.60 16.75 1.76
CA SER A 122 -6.61 16.23 2.72
C SER A 122 -6.03 14.94 2.17
N VAL A 123 -4.70 14.87 2.05
CA VAL A 123 -4.01 13.76 1.41
C VAL A 123 -2.84 13.28 2.27
N ILE A 124 -2.91 12.02 2.70
CA ILE A 124 -1.84 11.34 3.46
C ILE A 124 -1.23 10.24 2.59
N LEU A 125 0.10 10.14 2.63
CA LEU A 125 0.85 8.97 2.19
C LEU A 125 1.50 8.34 3.42
N PHE A 126 1.03 7.16 3.82
CA PHE A 126 1.62 6.39 4.91
C PHE A 126 2.68 5.43 4.36
N ASP A 127 3.89 5.52 4.90
CA ASP A 127 5.03 4.71 4.49
C ASP A 127 5.03 3.34 5.20
N THR A 128 4.24 2.42 4.66
CA THR A 128 4.14 1.04 5.17
C THR A 128 5.44 0.28 4.93
N ASN A 129 6.17 0.62 3.86
CA ASN A 129 7.48 0.05 3.55
C ASN A 129 8.48 0.33 4.68
N LYS A 130 8.63 1.60 5.04
CA LYS A 130 9.52 2.03 6.13
C LYS A 130 9.13 1.43 7.48
N LEU A 131 7.85 1.45 7.85
CA LEU A 131 7.39 0.86 9.11
C LEU A 131 7.75 -0.63 9.19
N MET A 132 7.45 -1.40 8.14
CA MET A 132 7.78 -2.82 8.14
C MET A 132 9.29 -3.06 8.13
N ASP A 133 10.06 -2.21 7.45
CA ASP A 133 11.53 -2.31 7.49
C ASP A 133 12.08 -2.08 8.91
N GLU A 134 11.59 -1.04 9.61
CA GLU A 134 11.98 -0.73 10.99
C GLU A 134 11.68 -1.87 11.97
N ILE A 135 10.50 -2.49 11.82
CA ILE A 135 10.11 -3.64 12.64
C ILE A 135 11.02 -4.84 12.38
N LEU A 136 11.28 -5.15 11.10
CA LEU A 136 12.11 -6.29 10.71
C LEU A 136 13.60 -6.09 11.07
N ASP A 137 14.07 -4.85 11.14
CA ASP A 137 15.41 -4.50 11.62
C ASP A 137 15.52 -4.59 13.16
N ASN A 138 14.42 -4.31 13.87
CA ASN A 138 14.39 -4.24 15.33
C ASN A 138 13.32 -5.12 15.98
N PRO A 139 13.19 -6.41 15.62
CA PRO A 139 11.98 -7.21 15.92
C PRO A 139 11.69 -7.33 17.41
N ARG A 140 12.73 -7.41 18.25
CA ARG A 140 12.58 -7.50 19.70
C ARG A 140 11.97 -6.26 20.33
N GLN A 141 12.25 -5.07 19.79
CA GLN A 141 11.66 -3.81 20.29
C GLN A 141 10.14 -3.78 20.09
N PHE A 142 9.68 -4.42 19.01
CA PHE A 142 8.25 -4.58 18.71
C PHE A 142 7.66 -5.88 19.27
N GLY A 143 8.44 -6.67 20.02
CA GLY A 143 8.01 -7.90 20.69
C GLY A 143 7.86 -9.12 19.78
N PHE A 144 8.53 -9.15 18.63
CA PHE A 144 8.62 -10.31 17.74
C PHE A 144 9.84 -11.18 18.09
N THR A 145 9.62 -12.49 18.11
CA THR A 145 10.66 -13.52 18.32
C THR A 145 11.00 -14.26 17.03
N ASN A 146 10.13 -14.20 16.01
CA ASN A 146 10.33 -14.83 14.71
C ASN A 146 9.92 -13.92 13.56
N VAL A 147 10.88 -13.60 12.68
CA VAL A 147 10.69 -12.77 11.47
C VAL A 147 11.14 -13.44 10.17
N THR A 148 11.59 -14.70 10.22
CA THR A 148 12.09 -15.44 9.06
C THR A 148 11.23 -16.67 8.73
N GLY A 149 10.59 -17.26 9.74
CA GLY A 149 9.52 -18.24 9.58
C GLY A 149 8.15 -17.59 9.60
N PHE A 150 7.10 -18.41 9.47
CA PHE A 150 5.71 -17.98 9.61
C PHE A 150 4.93 -18.91 10.54
N CYS A 151 3.81 -18.40 11.04
CA CYS A 151 2.83 -19.20 11.76
C CYS A 151 1.42 -18.82 11.34
N ARG A 152 0.64 -19.81 10.88
CA ARG A 152 -0.81 -19.66 10.70
C ARG A 152 -1.53 -19.85 12.04
N CYS A 153 -1.15 -19.04 13.02
CA CYS A 153 -1.62 -19.12 14.38
C CYS A 153 -1.68 -17.72 15.02
N SER A 154 -2.20 -17.64 16.24
CA SER A 154 -2.32 -16.38 17.00
C SER A 154 -1.10 -16.07 17.88
N ASP A 155 0.05 -16.71 17.65
CA ASP A 155 1.27 -16.41 18.41
C ASP A 155 1.75 -14.98 18.09
N PRO A 156 1.74 -14.06 19.07
CA PRO A 156 2.11 -12.68 18.83
C PRO A 156 3.63 -12.50 18.59
N GLY A 157 4.45 -13.54 18.77
CA GLY A 157 5.88 -13.52 18.47
C GLY A 157 6.22 -13.60 16.98
N TYR A 158 5.27 -13.96 16.12
CA TYR A 158 5.47 -14.08 14.68
C TYR A 158 5.10 -12.81 13.91
N PHE A 159 6.01 -12.36 13.05
CA PHE A 159 5.75 -11.28 12.11
C PHE A 159 4.96 -11.75 10.88
N TRP A 160 5.30 -12.93 10.35
CA TRP A 160 4.66 -13.49 9.15
C TRP A 160 3.59 -14.52 9.52
N TYR A 161 2.41 -14.38 8.92
CA TYR A 161 1.31 -15.35 9.03
C TYR A 161 1.49 -16.54 8.07
N ASP A 162 1.95 -16.26 6.85
CA ASP A 162 2.33 -17.28 5.87
C ASP A 162 3.57 -16.84 5.07
N SER A 163 3.77 -17.40 3.88
CA SER A 163 4.90 -17.08 3.01
C SER A 163 4.97 -15.63 2.54
N GLY A 164 3.91 -14.82 2.66
CA GLY A 164 3.90 -13.45 2.18
C GLY A 164 2.97 -12.48 2.92
N HIS A 165 2.07 -12.96 3.78
CA HIS A 165 1.17 -12.14 4.57
C HIS A 165 1.70 -11.92 5.99
N ILE A 166 1.48 -10.72 6.51
CA ILE A 166 1.83 -10.33 7.88
C ILE A 166 0.76 -10.82 8.87
N THR A 167 1.12 -10.96 10.14
CA THR A 167 0.16 -11.31 11.19
C THR A 167 -0.77 -10.15 11.55
N GLU A 168 -1.88 -10.47 12.22
CA GLU A 168 -2.80 -9.46 12.78
C GLU A 168 -2.05 -8.43 13.65
N ARG A 169 -1.05 -8.87 14.43
CA ARG A 169 -0.24 -7.99 15.27
C ARG A 169 0.47 -6.92 14.44
N VAL A 170 1.04 -7.28 13.29
CA VAL A 170 1.70 -6.31 12.39
C VAL A 170 0.65 -5.41 11.74
N HIS A 171 -0.53 -5.93 11.38
CA HIS A 171 -1.65 -5.10 10.90
C HIS A 171 -2.08 -4.04 11.93
N ARG A 172 -2.08 -4.37 13.23
CA ARG A 172 -2.35 -3.40 14.30
C ARG A 172 -1.28 -2.29 14.34
N LEU A 173 0.00 -2.63 14.23
CA LEU A 173 1.08 -1.64 14.17
C LEU A 173 0.95 -0.70 12.95
N VAL A 174 0.54 -1.23 11.79
CA VAL A 174 0.23 -0.41 10.61
C VAL A 174 -0.96 0.51 10.89
N ALA A 175 -2.03 0.00 11.51
CA ALA A 175 -3.20 0.80 11.85
C ALA A 175 -2.87 1.91 12.87
N ASP A 176 -2.07 1.62 13.88
CA ASP A 176 -1.62 2.60 14.88
C ASP A 176 -0.78 3.72 14.22
N GLY A 177 0.11 3.36 13.29
CA GLY A 177 0.87 4.33 12.51
C GLY A 177 -0.03 5.22 11.64
N VAL A 178 -1.00 4.63 10.94
CA VAL A 178 -2.00 5.39 10.16
C VAL A 178 -2.83 6.31 11.06
N LEU A 179 -3.26 5.83 12.23
CA LEU A 179 -3.99 6.65 13.19
C LEU A 179 -3.17 7.86 13.65
N SER A 180 -1.88 7.66 13.95
CA SER A 180 -0.99 8.76 14.33
C SER A 180 -0.85 9.83 13.24
N GLU A 181 -0.81 9.44 11.96
CA GLU A 181 -0.79 10.40 10.85
C GLU A 181 -2.13 11.16 10.73
N LEU A 182 -3.25 10.47 10.95
CA LEU A 182 -4.59 11.07 10.88
C LEU A 182 -4.82 12.06 12.03
N GLU A 183 -4.38 11.74 13.25
CA GLU A 183 -4.47 12.62 14.42
C GLU A 183 -3.57 13.85 14.27
N GLY A 184 -2.44 13.74 13.56
CA GLY A 184 -1.55 14.87 13.26
C GLY A 184 -2.15 15.90 12.29
N LEU A 185 -3.28 15.61 11.64
CA LEU A 185 -4.01 16.57 10.79
C LEU A 185 -5.05 17.41 11.56
N ALA A 186 -5.41 17.02 12.78
CA ALA A 186 -6.41 17.68 13.62
C ALA A 186 -5.85 18.86 14.41
#